data_AF-A0A9P7KPT4-F1
#
_entry.id   AF-A0A9P7KPT4-F1
#
_cell.length_a   1.000
_cell.length_b   1.000
_cell.length_c   1.000
_cell.angle_alpha   90.00
_cell.angle_beta   90.00
_cell.angle_gamma   90.00
#
_symmetry.space_group_name_H-M   'P 1'
#
loop_
_entity.id
_entity.type
_entity.pdbx_description
1 polymer ?
#
loop_
_entity_poly.entity_id
_entity_poly.type
_entity_poly.pdbx_seq_one_letter_code
_entity_poly.pdbx_strand_id
1 'polypeptide(L)'
;MAMLLLCGECEFKIISDSASIDRKIKFHISPKSNIALKFLRTQLGSLLAHQFRGKGLTTEQIPWNEIALMVLGKVKADVQDQPIVVIT
;
A
#
# COMPACT_ATOMS: atom_id res chain seq x y z
N MET A 1 1.30 -3.90 -6.99
CA MET A 1 1.16 -2.62 -6.26
C MET A 1 2.47 -1.89 -6.00
N ALA A 2 3.64 -2.54 -6.11
CA ALA A 2 4.95 -1.91 -5.86
C ALA A 2 5.20 -0.60 -6.63
N MET A 3 4.86 -0.54 -7.93
CA MET A 3 5.01 0.70 -8.70
C MET A 3 4.21 1.87 -8.11
N LEU A 4 2.96 1.64 -7.68
CA LEU A 4 2.12 2.68 -7.09
C LEU A 4 2.62 3.16 -5.72
N LEU A 5 3.37 2.34 -4.99
CA LEU A 5 3.89 2.71 -3.67
C LEU A 5 5.27 3.37 -3.73
N LEU A 6 6.13 2.93 -4.66
CA LEU A 6 7.56 3.28 -4.67
C LEU A 6 7.99 4.17 -5.84
N CYS A 7 7.16 4.31 -6.88
CA CYS A 7 7.57 4.99 -8.11
C CYS A 7 6.79 6.30 -8.34
N GLY A 8 7.46 7.21 -9.07
CA GLY A 8 6.90 8.37 -9.76
C GLY A 8 6.04 9.31 -8.92
N GLU A 9 5.39 10.26 -9.56
CA GLU A 9 4.28 11.01 -8.98
C GLU A 9 2.99 10.22 -9.15
N CYS A 10 2.25 9.98 -8.06
CA CYS A 10 0.98 9.24 -8.13
C CYS A 10 -0.23 10.14 -7.92
N GLU A 11 -1.20 9.99 -8.82
CA GLU A 11 -2.51 10.64 -8.73
C GLU A 11 -3.58 9.57 -8.48
N PHE A 12 -4.25 9.64 -7.34
CA PHE A 12 -5.30 8.70 -6.92
C PHE A 12 -6.67 9.34 -7.13
N LYS A 13 -7.43 8.86 -8.13
CA LYS A 13 -8.77 9.35 -8.50
C LYS A 13 -9.85 8.38 -8.06
N ILE A 14 -10.53 8.71 -6.97
CA ILE A 14 -11.60 7.90 -6.39
C ILE A 14 -12.83 7.87 -7.32
N ILE A 15 -13.20 9.02 -7.91
CA ILE A 15 -14.40 9.13 -8.76
C ILE A 15 -14.31 8.23 -10.01
N SER A 16 -13.09 8.01 -10.51
CA SER A 16 -12.85 7.23 -11.72
C SER A 16 -12.22 5.86 -11.43
N ASP A 17 -12.23 5.42 -10.17
CA ASP A 17 -11.67 4.14 -9.71
C ASP A 17 -10.30 3.85 -10.32
N SER A 18 -9.43 4.86 -10.32
CA SER A 18 -8.14 4.77 -10.99
C SER A 18 -7.03 5.45 -10.21
N ALA A 19 -5.82 4.93 -10.35
CA ALA A 19 -4.61 5.63 -9.96
C ALA A 19 -3.64 5.68 -11.13
N SER A 20 -2.88 6.77 -11.26
CA SER A 20 -1.88 6.91 -12.32
C SER A 20 -0.53 7.33 -11.80
N ILE A 21 0.53 6.84 -12.45
CA ILE A 21 1.94 7.17 -12.19
C ILE A 21 2.46 8.02 -13.33
N ASP A 22 3.05 9.17 -13.00
CA ASP A 22 3.65 10.14 -13.93
C ASP A 22 2.72 10.54 -15.10
N ARG A 23 1.40 10.41 -14.88
CA ARG A 23 0.33 10.56 -15.90
C ARG A 23 0.49 9.63 -17.12
N LYS A 24 1.36 8.63 -17.06
CA LYS A 24 1.67 7.70 -18.15
C LYS A 24 1.10 6.32 -17.93
N ILE A 25 1.18 5.81 -16.71
CA ILE A 25 0.73 4.46 -16.37
C ILE A 25 -0.55 4.59 -15.55
N LYS A 26 -1.65 4.01 -16.02
CA LYS A 26 -2.95 4.04 -15.34
C LYS A 26 -3.34 2.64 -14.87
N PHE A 27 -3.80 2.56 -13.63
CA PHE A 27 -4.34 1.37 -13.01
C PHE A 27 -5.81 1.59 -12.70
N HIS A 28 -6.63 0.56 -12.91
CA HIS A 28 -7.99 0.51 -12.38
C HIS A 28 -7.98 -0.19 -11.02
N ILE A 29 -8.49 0.47 -9.99
CA ILE A 29 -8.40 0.00 -8.61
C ILE A 29 -9.68 0.40 -7.88
N SER A 30 -10.20 -0.52 -7.06
CA SER A 30 -11.40 -0.25 -6.26
C SER A 30 -11.24 1.03 -5.41
N PRO A 31 -12.31 1.79 -5.16
CA PRO A 31 -12.21 3.06 -4.46
C PRO A 31 -11.67 2.91 -3.03
N LYS A 32 -11.99 1.79 -2.35
CA LYS A 32 -11.42 1.46 -1.03
C LYS A 32 -9.91 1.25 -1.10
N SER A 33 -9.44 0.47 -2.07
CA SER A 33 -8.00 0.26 -2.29
C SER A 33 -7.29 1.54 -2.70
N ASN A 34 -7.97 2.42 -3.44
CA ASN A 34 -7.44 3.71 -3.89
C ASN A 34 -7.09 4.60 -2.68
N ILE A 35 -8.02 4.72 -1.73
CA ILE A 35 -7.81 5.45 -0.47
C ILE A 35 -6.73 4.77 0.39
N ALA A 36 -6.80 3.45 0.53
CA ALA A 36 -5.83 2.69 1.33
C ALA A 36 -4.39 2.85 0.79
N LEU A 37 -4.20 2.72 -0.52
CA LEU A 37 -2.90 2.87 -1.17
C LEU A 37 -2.38 4.30 -1.09
N LYS A 38 -3.26 5.31 -1.23
CA LYS A 38 -2.89 6.72 -1.04
C LYS A 38 -2.34 6.96 0.37
N PHE A 39 -3.05 6.48 1.39
CA PHE A 39 -2.63 6.65 2.79
C PHE A 39 -1.36 5.87 3.12
N LEU A 40 -1.29 4.60 2.69
CA LEU A 40 -0.13 3.75 2.88
C LEU A 40 1.12 4.35 2.24
N ARG A 41 1.01 4.92 1.03
CA ARG A 41 2.13 5.60 0.35
C ARG A 41 2.65 6.79 1.15
N THR A 42 1.77 7.59 1.75
CA THR A 42 2.17 8.72 2.61
C THR A 42 2.96 8.24 3.83
N GLN A 43 2.47 7.22 4.53
CA GLN A 43 3.15 6.65 5.69
C GLN A 43 4.49 6.03 5.31
N LEU A 44 4.53 5.28 4.20
CA LEU A 44 5.75 4.66 3.68
C LEU A 44 6.80 5.70 3.29
N GLY A 45 6.42 6.83 2.71
CA GLY A 45 7.33 7.92 2.40
C GLY A 45 7.98 8.52 3.65
N SER A 46 7.20 8.77 4.70
CA SER A 46 7.69 9.24 6.01
C SER A 46 8.66 8.23 6.64
N LEU A 47 8.30 6.95 6.57
CA LEU A 47 9.07 5.84 7.09
C LEU A 47 10.42 5.70 6.40
N LEU A 48 10.43 5.67 5.06
CA LEU A 48 11.66 5.55 4.27
C LEU A 48 12.57 6.77 4.47
N ALA A 49 11.99 7.97 4.57
CA ALA A 49 12.77 9.18 4.89
C ALA A 49 13.42 9.10 6.28
N HIS A 50 12.76 8.47 7.25
CA HIS A 50 13.32 8.24 8.58
C HIS A 50 14.47 7.23 8.54
N GLN A 51 14.27 6.10 7.86
CA GLN A 51 15.27 5.04 7.72
C GLN A 51 16.51 5.49 6.93
N PHE A 52 16.33 6.23 5.83
CA PHE A 52 17.46 6.72 5.02
C PHE A 52 18.28 7.81 5.71
N ARG A 53 17.78 8.37 6.81
CA ARG A 53 18.56 9.22 7.73
C ARG A 53 19.32 8.41 8.79
N GLY A 54 19.35 7.09 8.68
CA GLY A 54 20.01 6.18 9.61
C GLY A 54 19.27 5.98 10.93
N LYS A 55 18.00 6.40 11.04
CA LYS A 55 17.21 6.27 12.26
C LYS A 55 16.41 4.97 12.25
N GLY A 56 16.29 4.34 13.41
CA GLY A 56 15.42 3.18 13.61
C GLY A 56 13.95 3.54 13.47
N LEU A 57 13.11 2.54 13.19
CA LEU A 57 11.65 2.73 13.10
C LEU A 57 11.05 3.06 14.47
N THR A 58 10.11 4.00 14.50
CA THR A 58 9.30 4.25 15.69
C THR A 58 8.22 3.18 15.86
N THR A 59 7.68 3.04 17.07
CA THR A 59 6.58 2.10 17.38
C THR A 59 5.37 2.31 16.47
N GLU A 60 5.08 3.56 16.10
CA GLU A 60 3.98 3.89 15.19
C GLU A 60 4.29 3.53 13.73
N GLN A 61 5.56 3.53 13.32
CA GLN A 61 5.97 3.21 11.96
C GLN A 61 6.06 1.70 11.70
N ILE A 62 6.27 0.88 12.73
CA ILE A 62 6.41 -0.58 12.59
C ILE A 62 5.18 -1.21 11.90
N PRO A 63 3.93 -0.97 12.32
CA PRO A 63 2.76 -1.55 11.66
C PRO A 63 2.63 -1.12 10.20
N TRP A 64 2.96 0.14 9.88
CA TRP A 64 2.95 0.63 8.51
C TRP A 64 4.02 -0.05 7.65
N ASN A 65 5.18 -0.33 8.21
CA ASN A 65 6.23 -1.09 7.55
C ASN A 65 5.76 -2.50 7.20
N GLU A 66 5.13 -3.19 8.14
CA GLU A 66 4.64 -4.56 7.96
C GLU A 66 3.58 -4.63 6.86
N ILE A 67 2.60 -3.73 6.89
CA ILE A 67 1.56 -3.62 5.86
C ILE A 67 2.22 -3.32 4.50
N ALA A 68 3.17 -2.38 4.44
CA ALA A 68 3.87 -2.07 3.20
C ALA A 68 4.62 -3.28 2.64
N LEU A 69 5.33 -4.03 3.49
CA LEU A 69 6.05 -5.24 3.08
C LEU A 69 5.11 -6.36 2.60
N MET A 70 3.95 -6.52 3.25
CA MET A 70 2.91 -7.45 2.82
C MET A 70 2.35 -7.08 1.44
N VAL A 71 2.02 -5.80 1.21
CA VAL A 71 1.50 -5.30 -0.08
C VAL A 71 2.56 -5.36 -1.19
N LEU A 72 3.85 -5.21 -0.83
CA LEU A 72 4.98 -5.39 -1.74
C LEU A 72 5.28 -6.86 -2.07
N GLY A 73 4.57 -7.81 -1.45
CA GLY A 73 4.76 -9.24 -1.66
C GLY A 73 6.04 -9.81 -1.02
N LYS A 74 6.67 -9.05 -0.11
CA LYS A 74 7.85 -9.51 0.63
C LYS A 74 7.51 -10.42 1.80
N VAL A 75 6.26 -10.41 2.26
CA VAL A 75 5.74 -11.28 3.32
C VAL A 75 4.53 -12.01 2.75
N LYS A 76 4.59 -13.34 2.69
CA LYS A 76 3.37 -14.14 2.45
C LYS A 76 2.50 -13.99 3.70
N ALA A 77 1.29 -13.48 3.54
CA ALA A 77 0.28 -13.74 4.54
C ALA A 77 0.00 -15.25 4.46
N ASP A 78 0.29 -15.99 5.52
CA ASP A 78 -0.27 -17.33 5.68
C ASP A 78 -1.77 -17.14 5.85
N VAL A 79 -2.49 -17.13 4.73
CA VAL A 79 -3.94 -17.16 4.72
C VAL A 79 -4.30 -18.58 5.15
N GLN A 80 -4.57 -18.79 6.44
CA GLN A 80 -5.37 -19.96 6.82
C GLN A 80 -6.73 -19.80 6.14
N ASP A 81 -6.98 -20.64 5.14
CA ASP A 81 -8.30 -20.86 4.52
C ASP A 81 -9.30 -21.17 5.64
N GLN A 82 -10.05 -20.15 6.07
CA GLN A 82 -11.23 -20.37 6.90
C GLN A 82 -12.36 -20.77 5.94
N PRO A 83 -12.91 -22.00 6.05
CA PRO A 83 -13.97 -22.44 5.17
C PRO A 83 -15.21 -21.56 5.39
N ILE A 84 -15.74 -21.03 4.29
CA ILE A 84 -16.97 -20.24 4.29
C ILE A 84 -18.11 -21.18 4.71
N VAL A 85 -18.58 -21.06 5.95
CA VAL A 85 -19.79 -21.74 6.40
C VAL A 85 -20.98 -21.05 5.74
N VAL A 86 -21.46 -21.63 4.65
CA VAL A 86 -22.74 -21.26 4.04
C VAL A 86 -23.84 -21.88 4.90
N ILE A 87 -24.51 -21.07 5.71
CA ILE A 87 -25.73 -21.47 6.41
C ILE A 87 -26.87 -21.33 5.39
N THR A 88 -27.42 -22.48 4.96
CA THR A 88 -28.70 -22.58 4.23
C THR A 88 -29.85 -22.59 5.22
#